data_AF-A0A8S9UUJ2-F1
#
_entry.id   AF-A0A8S9UUJ2-F1
#
_cell.length_a   1.000
_cell.length_b   1.000
_cell.length_c   1.000
_cell.angle_alpha   90.00
_cell.angle_beta   90.00
_cell.angle_gamma   90.00
#
_symmetry.space_group_name_H-M   'P 1'
#
loop_
_entity.id
_entity.type
_entity.pdbx_description
1 polymer ?
#
loop_
_entity_poly.entity_id
_entity_poly.type
_entity_poly.pdbx_seq_one_letter_code
_entity_poly.pdbx_strand_id
1 'polypeptide(L)'
;MPSQRVPKSIAKKKEVLVEIDRYADGVPSRAFSHFVVKMGWKISAAQIRYWYKNGEAIRQASSDQLRLRDLGEIEDMVFDEIVYLRSEHHKVSRQWIQAAAVHHARTELNDDSFAAS
;
A
#
# COMPACT_ATOMS: atom_id res chain seq x y z
N MET A 1 0.18 -7.21 24.15
CA MET A 1 0.68 -6.77 22.82
C MET A 1 -0.37 -7.13 21.78
N PRO A 2 -1.00 -6.18 21.06
CA PRO A 2 -1.86 -6.52 19.94
C PRO A 2 -1.04 -7.25 18.87
N SER A 3 -1.57 -8.32 18.28
CA SER A 3 -0.85 -9.04 17.22
C SER A 3 -0.58 -8.07 16.07
N GLN A 4 0.68 -7.76 15.82
CA GLN A 4 1.07 -6.86 14.73
C GLN A 4 0.60 -7.48 13.40
N ARG A 5 -0.28 -6.77 12.69
CA ARG A 5 -0.75 -7.21 11.38
C ARG A 5 0.44 -7.22 10.42
N VAL A 6 0.79 -8.39 9.87
CA VAL A 6 1.82 -8.49 8.84
C VAL A 6 1.17 -8.21 7.48
N PRO A 7 1.43 -7.04 6.85
CA PRO A 7 0.89 -6.76 5.52
C PRO A 7 1.45 -7.75 4.51
N LYS A 8 0.61 -8.18 3.56
CA LYS A 8 1.02 -9.02 2.42
C LYS A 8 1.08 -8.18 1.16
N SER A 9 2.13 -8.36 0.36
CA SER A 9 2.32 -7.64 -0.91
C SER A 9 1.20 -7.94 -1.91
N ILE A 10 0.99 -7.02 -2.86
CA ILE A 10 0.03 -7.23 -3.96
C ILE A 10 0.37 -8.47 -4.77
N ALA A 11 1.65 -8.71 -5.07
CA ALA A 11 2.11 -9.92 -5.75
C ALA A 11 1.61 -11.21 -5.05
N LYS A 12 1.74 -11.25 -3.72
CA LYS A 12 1.30 -12.40 -2.93
C LYS A 12 -0.22 -12.56 -2.92
N LYS A 13 -0.97 -11.46 -2.95
CA LYS A 13 -2.44 -11.51 -3.09
C LYS A 13 -2.85 -12.00 -4.48
N LYS A 14 -2.14 -11.58 -5.55
CA LYS A 14 -2.38 -12.07 -6.91
C LYS A 14 -2.11 -13.57 -7.03
N GLU A 15 -1.02 -14.05 -6.42
CA GLU A 15 -0.70 -15.49 -6.35
C GLU A 15 -1.84 -16.28 -5.69
N VAL A 16 -2.43 -15.77 -4.60
CA VAL A 16 -3.60 -16.40 -3.97
C VAL A 16 -4.78 -16.53 -4.94
N LEU A 17 -5.06 -15.50 -5.74
CA LEU A 17 -6.18 -15.53 -6.68
C LEU A 17 -5.95 -16.60 -7.76
N VAL A 18 -4.75 -16.64 -8.35
CA VAL A 18 -4.39 -17.64 -9.36
C VAL A 18 -4.49 -19.06 -8.81
N GLU A 19 -4.05 -19.27 -7.58
CA GLU A 19 -4.08 -20.58 -6.94
C GLU A 19 -5.50 -21.03 -6.55
N ILE A 20 -6.39 -20.10 -6.18
CA ILE A 20 -7.82 -20.40 -5.97
C ILE A 20 -8.48 -20.79 -7.30
N ASP A 21 -8.20 -20.03 -8.37
CA ASP A 21 -8.77 -20.28 -9.69
C ASP A 21 -8.28 -21.64 -10.25
N ARG A 22 -7.01 -22.00 -10.00
CA ARG A 22 -6.38 -23.24 -10.50
C ARG A 22 -6.72 -24.50 -9.71
N TYR A 23 -6.69 -24.44 -8.38
CA TYR A 23 -6.75 -25.66 -7.52
C TYR A 23 -8.06 -25.83 -6.78
N ALA A 24 -8.89 -24.78 -6.70
CA ALA A 24 -10.08 -24.78 -5.87
C ALA A 24 -11.37 -24.49 -6.63
N ASP A 25 -11.34 -24.55 -7.97
CA ASP A 25 -12.48 -24.25 -8.86
C ASP A 25 -13.14 -22.90 -8.54
N GLY A 26 -12.35 -21.90 -8.14
CA GLY A 26 -12.88 -20.60 -7.73
C GLY A 26 -13.56 -20.58 -6.36
N VAL A 27 -13.34 -21.59 -5.50
CA VAL A 27 -13.91 -21.70 -4.15
C VAL A 27 -12.84 -21.40 -3.08
N PRO A 28 -12.81 -20.19 -2.49
CA PRO A 28 -11.76 -19.77 -1.55
C PRO A 28 -11.61 -20.65 -0.31
N SER A 29 -12.71 -21.24 0.17
CA SER A 29 -12.71 -22.08 1.36
C SER A 29 -11.94 -23.39 1.16
N ARG A 30 -11.92 -23.94 -0.06
CA ARG A 30 -11.17 -25.16 -0.39
C ARG A 30 -9.67 -24.90 -0.47
N ALA A 31 -9.28 -23.71 -0.93
CA ALA A 31 -7.88 -23.32 -1.07
C ALA A 31 -7.18 -23.04 0.28
N PHE A 32 -7.93 -22.84 1.37
CA PHE A 32 -7.35 -22.51 2.68
C PHE A 32 -6.30 -23.53 3.15
N SER A 33 -6.62 -24.82 3.09
CA SER A 33 -5.71 -25.90 3.48
C SER A 33 -4.44 -25.90 2.63
N HIS A 34 -4.54 -25.56 1.35
CA HIS A 34 -3.39 -25.44 0.46
C HIS A 34 -2.42 -24.34 0.93
N PHE A 35 -2.91 -23.14 1.25
CA PHE A 35 -2.04 -22.04 1.67
C PHE A 35 -1.44 -22.23 3.06
N VAL A 36 -2.19 -22.82 4.00
CA VAL A 36 -1.70 -22.98 5.38
C VAL A 36 -0.79 -24.20 5.50
N VAL A 37 -1.19 -25.36 4.96
CA VAL A 37 -0.48 -26.63 5.17
C VAL A 37 0.66 -26.80 4.16
N LYS A 38 0.40 -26.55 2.87
CA LYS A 38 1.38 -26.81 1.81
C LYS A 38 2.36 -25.64 1.63
N MET A 39 1.86 -24.40 1.72
CA MET A 39 2.69 -23.20 1.52
C MET A 39 3.21 -22.61 2.85
N GLY A 40 2.71 -23.08 4.01
CA GLY A 40 3.16 -22.61 5.33
C GLY A 40 2.77 -21.16 5.65
N TRP A 41 1.77 -20.60 4.97
CA TRP A 41 1.44 -19.18 5.10
C TRP A 41 0.54 -18.93 6.31
N LYS A 42 0.92 -17.94 7.15
CA LYS A 42 0.07 -17.40 8.22
C LYS A 42 -1.00 -16.47 7.63
N ILE A 43 -2.12 -17.04 7.18
CA ILE A 43 -3.27 -16.32 6.59
C ILE A 43 -4.56 -16.95 7.11
N SER A 44 -5.57 -16.14 7.39
CA SER A 44 -6.90 -16.62 7.80
C SER A 44 -7.83 -16.86 6.61
N ALA A 45 -8.78 -17.79 6.75
CA ALA A 45 -9.78 -18.06 5.71
C ALA A 45 -10.63 -16.81 5.36
N ALA A 46 -10.86 -15.92 6.34
CA ALA A 46 -11.55 -14.66 6.12
C ALA A 46 -10.76 -13.72 5.19
N GLN A 47 -9.44 -13.65 5.33
CA GLN A 47 -8.58 -12.85 4.45
C GLN A 47 -8.59 -13.36 3.01
N ILE A 48 -8.56 -14.68 2.82
CA ILE A 48 -8.62 -15.31 1.49
C ILE A 48 -9.93 -14.98 0.80
N ARG A 49 -11.07 -15.15 1.50
CA ARG A 49 -12.39 -14.76 0.97
C ARG A 49 -12.47 -13.28 0.63
N TYR A 50 -11.91 -12.43 1.49
CA TYR A 50 -11.89 -10.99 1.27
C TYR A 50 -11.07 -10.62 0.02
N TRP A 51 -9.90 -11.21 -0.18
CA TRP A 51 -9.11 -10.96 -1.39
C TRP A 51 -9.79 -11.48 -2.65
N TYR A 52 -10.41 -12.67 -2.58
CA TYR A 52 -11.16 -13.21 -3.71
C TYR A 52 -12.34 -12.33 -4.11
N LYS A 53 -13.11 -11.84 -3.11
CA LYS A 53 -14.20 -10.89 -3.34
C LYS A 53 -13.72 -9.59 -4.00
N ASN A 54 -12.54 -9.09 -3.62
CA ASN A 54 -11.93 -7.90 -4.22
C ASN A 54 -10.93 -8.25 -5.34
N GLY A 55 -11.07 -9.43 -5.95
CA GLY A 55 -10.07 -10.01 -6.84
C GLY A 55 -9.79 -9.15 -8.07
N GLU A 56 -10.80 -8.49 -8.64
CA GLU A 56 -10.61 -7.59 -9.79
C GLU A 56 -9.71 -6.41 -9.47
N ALA A 57 -9.97 -5.70 -8.36
CA ALA A 57 -9.14 -4.60 -7.91
C ALA A 57 -7.70 -5.05 -7.61
N ILE A 58 -7.52 -6.26 -7.05
CA ILE A 58 -6.19 -6.82 -6.77
C ILE A 58 -5.46 -7.21 -8.06
N ARG A 59 -6.16 -7.74 -9.08
CA ARG A 59 -5.58 -8.10 -10.38
C ARG A 59 -5.13 -6.85 -11.14
N GLN A 60 -5.95 -5.79 -11.11
CA GLN A 60 -5.66 -4.50 -11.74
C GLN A 60 -4.60 -3.67 -11.00
N ALA A 61 -4.47 -3.84 -9.68
CA ALA A 61 -3.44 -3.14 -8.92
C ALA A 61 -2.05 -3.47 -9.47
N SER A 62 -1.24 -2.45 -9.74
CA SER A 62 0.15 -2.67 -10.09
C SER A 62 0.85 -3.46 -8.98
N SER A 63 1.62 -4.50 -9.34
CA SER A 63 2.55 -5.15 -8.41
C SER A 63 3.55 -4.14 -7.83
N ASP A 64 3.74 -3.05 -8.56
CA ASP A 64 4.59 -1.91 -8.26
C ASP A 64 3.83 -0.81 -7.52
N GLN A 65 2.83 -1.18 -6.70
CA GLN A 65 2.71 -0.54 -5.38
C GLN A 65 3.95 -0.91 -4.54
N LEU A 66 5.15 -0.62 -5.09
CA LEU A 66 6.24 0.02 -4.40
C LEU A 66 5.54 0.92 -3.38
N ARG A 67 5.83 0.70 -2.10
CA ARG A 67 5.90 1.85 -1.19
C ARG A 67 6.55 2.95 -2.02
N LEU A 68 5.80 4.01 -2.33
CA LEU A 68 6.22 5.08 -3.24
C LEU A 68 7.73 5.24 -3.06
N ARG A 69 8.49 4.86 -4.09
CA ARG A 69 9.95 4.84 -4.01
C ARG A 69 10.36 6.20 -3.45
N ASP A 70 11.02 6.15 -2.30
CA ASP A 70 11.81 7.22 -1.74
C ASP A 70 11.12 8.60 -1.60
N LEU A 71 9.84 8.63 -1.19
CA LEU A 71 9.26 9.88 -0.64
C LEU A 71 9.86 10.28 0.71
N GLY A 72 10.77 9.49 1.28
CA GLY A 72 11.42 9.81 2.56
C GLY A 72 12.14 11.16 2.51
N GLU A 73 12.82 11.47 1.41
CA GLU A 73 13.51 12.75 1.25
C GLU A 73 12.52 13.93 1.22
N ILE A 74 11.40 13.80 0.50
CA ILE A 74 10.35 14.83 0.47
C ILE A 74 9.66 14.95 1.84
N GLU A 75 9.43 13.83 2.52
CA GLU A 75 8.87 13.83 3.87
C GLU A 75 9.78 14.58 4.84
N ASP A 76 11.09 14.34 4.78
CA ASP A 76 12.09 15.02 5.61
C ASP A 76 12.15 16.53 5.29
N MET A 77 12.14 16.92 4.01
CA MET A 77 12.12 18.33 3.61
C MET A 77 10.85 19.05 4.09
N VAL A 78 9.67 18.45 3.90
CA VAL A 78 8.41 19.01 4.39
C VAL A 78 8.40 19.06 5.90
N PHE A 79 8.97 18.07 6.58
CA PHE A 79 9.06 18.04 8.02
C PHE A 79 9.90 19.20 8.57
N ASP A 80 11.08 19.44 7.99
CA ASP A 80 11.95 20.55 8.38
C ASP A 80 11.27 21.91 8.19
N GLU A 81 10.54 22.10 7.09
CA GLU A 81 9.78 23.34 6.82
C GLU A 81 8.63 23.53 7.83
N ILE A 82 7.95 22.46 8.20
CA ILE A 82 6.91 22.50 9.26
C ILE A 82 7.53 22.87 10.60
N VAL A 83 8.69 22.30 10.94
CA VAL A 83 9.40 22.61 12.19
C VAL A 83 9.80 24.08 12.22
N TYR A 84 10.35 24.59 11.12
CA TYR A 84 10.69 26.01 10.96
C TYR A 84 9.47 26.93 11.14
N LEU A 85 8.39 26.70 10.38
CA LEU A 85 7.19 27.54 10.45
C LEU A 85 6.53 27.52 11.83
N ARG A 86 6.55 26.37 12.52
CA ARG A 86 6.03 26.28 13.89
C ARG A 86 6.91 27.00 14.90
N SER A 87 8.23 27.02 14.67
CA SER A 87 9.16 27.78 15.51
C SER A 87 8.90 29.29 15.41
N GLU A 88 8.47 29.77 14.24
CA GLU A 88 8.03 31.14 13.99
C GLU A 88 6.55 31.41 14.38
N HIS A 89 5.89 30.44 15.02
CA HIS A 89 4.48 30.51 15.41
C HIS A 89 3.48 30.65 14.23
N HIS A 90 3.87 30.27 13.01
CA HIS A 90 2.97 30.19 11.88
C HIS A 90 2.06 28.95 11.95
N LYS A 91 0.80 29.11 11.54
CA LYS A 91 -0.17 28.03 11.52
C LYS A 91 0.00 27.18 10.26
N VAL A 92 0.52 25.97 10.44
CA VAL A 92 0.61 24.96 9.38
C VAL A 92 -0.73 24.24 9.21
N SER A 93 -1.38 24.40 8.06
CA SER A 93 -2.63 23.71 7.73
C SER A 93 -2.36 22.43 6.93
N ARG A 94 -3.31 21.48 6.93
CA ARG A 94 -3.21 20.28 6.09
C ARG A 94 -3.10 20.60 4.60
N GLN A 95 -3.81 21.65 4.14
CA GLN A 95 -3.75 22.10 2.75
C GLN A 95 -2.36 22.64 2.40
N TRP A 96 -1.72 23.35 3.34
CA TRP A 96 -0.36 23.85 3.16
C TRP A 96 0.64 22.69 3.05
N ILE A 97 0.54 21.68 3.94
CA ILE A 97 1.41 20.49 3.88
C ILE A 97 1.28 19.77 2.54
N GLN A 98 0.05 19.64 2.04
CA GLN A 98 -0.19 19.05 0.72
C GLN A 98 0.45 19.86 -0.40
N ALA A 99 0.30 21.18 -0.38
CA ALA A 99 0.90 22.06 -1.38
C ALA A 99 2.44 22.01 -1.35
N ALA A 100 3.04 22.01 -0.17
CA ALA A 100 4.49 21.92 0.02
C ALA A 100 5.03 20.56 -0.47
N ALA A 101 4.38 19.45 -0.10
CA ALA A 101 4.78 18.12 -0.56
C ALA A 101 4.68 17.98 -2.09
N VAL A 102 3.62 18.52 -2.71
CA VAL A 102 3.48 18.52 -4.18
C VAL A 102 4.54 19.39 -4.84
N HIS A 103 4.86 20.55 -4.27
CA HIS A 103 5.92 21.42 -4.77
C HIS A 103 7.28 20.70 -4.77
N HIS A 104 7.69 20.16 -3.62
CA HIS A 104 8.96 19.44 -3.48
C HIS A 104 9.02 18.18 -4.36
N ALA A 105 7.92 17.44 -4.50
CA ALA A 105 7.83 16.31 -5.41
C ALA A 105 8.08 16.71 -6.88
N ARG A 106 7.57 17.87 -7.31
CA ARG A 106 7.78 18.36 -8.67
C ARG A 106 9.21 18.83 -8.90
N THR A 107 9.80 19.55 -7.93
CA THR A 107 11.14 20.13 -8.09
C THR A 107 12.25 19.09 -7.98
N GLU A 108 12.15 18.14 -7.04
CA GLU A 108 13.22 17.20 -6.74
C GLU A 108 13.13 15.89 -7.54
N LEU A 109 11.92 15.38 -7.80
CA LEU A 109 11.72 14.12 -8.52
C LEU A 109 11.38 14.28 -10.00
N ASN A 110 11.15 15.51 -10.47
CA ASN A 110 10.67 15.81 -11.83
C ASN A 110 9.45 14.95 -12.22
N ASP A 111 8.60 14.64 -11.22
CA ASP A 111 7.47 13.73 -11.33
C ASP A 111 6.16 14.52 -11.53
N ASP A 112 5.74 14.63 -12.79
CA ASP A 112 4.49 15.29 -13.19
C ASP A 112 3.23 14.47 -12.83
N SER A 113 3.37 13.24 -12.31
CA SER A 113 2.21 12.40 -11.97
C SER A 113 1.35 12.97 -10.83
N PHE A 114 1.90 13.88 -10.03
CA PHE A 114 1.19 14.62 -8.98
C PHE A 114 0.57 15.94 -9.48
N ALA A 115 0.60 16.22 -10.78
CA ALA A 115 0.05 17.45 -11.37
C ALA A 115 -1.48 17.43 -11.54
N ALA A 116 -2.11 16.27 -11.49
CA ALA A 116 -3.55 16.11 -11.69
C ALA A 116 -4.25 15.54 -10.44
N SER A 117 -4.61 16.42 -9.51
CA SER A 117 -5.68 16.17 -8.50
C SER A 117 -6.32 17.49 -8.10
#